data_AF-A0A851UTA3-F1
#
_entry.id   AF-A0A851UTA3-F1
#
_cell.length_a   1.000
_cell.length_b   1.000
_cell.length_c   1.000
_cell.angle_alpha   90.00
_cell.angle_beta   90.00
_cell.angle_gamma   90.00
#
_symmetry.space_group_name_H-M   'P 1'
#
loop_
_entity.id
_entity.type
_entity.pdbx_description
1 polymer ?
#
loop_
_entity_poly.entity_id
_entity_poly.type
_entity_poly.pdbx_seq_one_letter_code
_entity_poly.pdbx_strand_id
1 'polypeptide(L)' 'VTTSLTGLPIANASLLDEATAAAEGMAMALASVPKAKLAKGKKVFLVSPTVAPQTLAVLQTRASGFGIEIQVAKSN' A
#
# COMPACT_ATOMS: atom_id res chain seq x y z
N VAL A 1 -10.94 -17.10 -10.09
CA VAL A 1 -10.77 -16.13 -11.20
C VAL A 1 -9.68 -15.12 -10.89
N THR A 2 -9.71 -14.42 -9.76
CA THR A 2 -8.66 -13.46 -9.37
C THR A 2 -7.28 -14.10 -9.25
N THR A 3 -7.15 -15.21 -8.52
CA THR A 3 -5.87 -15.96 -8.38
C THR A 3 -5.29 -16.44 -9.71
N SER A 4 -6.15 -16.89 -10.63
CA SER A 4 -5.74 -17.34 -11.97
C SER A 4 -5.29 -16.19 -12.88
N LEU A 5 -5.82 -14.97 -12.71
CA LEU A 5 -5.42 -13.80 -13.52
C LEU A 5 -4.19 -13.09 -12.97
N THR A 6 -4.05 -13.00 -11.65
CA THR A 6 -2.91 -12.33 -11.00
C THR A 6 -1.71 -13.24 -10.80
N GLY A 7 -1.89 -14.56 -10.89
CA GLY A 7 -0.85 -15.55 -10.60
C GLY A 7 -0.50 -15.67 -9.11
N LEU A 8 -1.27 -15.04 -8.22
CA LEU A 8 -1.05 -15.10 -6.77
C LEU A 8 -1.77 -16.31 -6.14
N PRO A 9 -1.22 -16.89 -5.05
CA PRO A 9 -1.73 -18.12 -4.47
C PRO A 9 -3.09 -17.96 -3.77
N ILE A 10 -3.40 -16.75 -3.29
CA ILE A 10 -4.64 -16.44 -2.58
C ILE A 10 -5.22 -15.10 -3.05
N ALA A 11 -6.55 -15.00 -2.99
CA ALA A 11 -7.30 -13.77 -3.18
C ALA A 11 -8.50 -13.78 -2.22
N ASN A 12 -8.92 -12.61 -1.76
CA ASN A 12 -10.14 -12.48 -0.95
C ASN A 12 -11.41 -12.44 -1.85
N ALA A 13 -12.58 -12.28 -1.22
CA ALA A 13 -13.86 -12.27 -1.93
C ALA A 13 -14.14 -10.95 -2.68
N SER A 14 -13.67 -9.81 -2.15
CA SER A 14 -13.68 -8.48 -2.79
C SER A 14 -13.11 -7.43 -1.82
N LEU A 15 -12.93 -6.20 -2.32
CA LEU A 15 -12.81 -4.96 -1.54
C LEU A 15 -13.71 -3.88 -2.18
N LEU A 16 -13.77 -2.70 -1.55
CA LEU A 16 -14.71 -1.63 -1.96
C LEU A 16 -14.35 -1.03 -3.32
N ASP A 17 -13.10 -0.59 -3.47
CA ASP A 17 -12.57 0.01 -4.70
C ASP A 17 -11.05 -0.20 -4.78
N GLU A 18 -10.44 0.17 -5.91
CA GLU A 18 -8.99 0.05 -6.13
C GLU A 18 -8.17 0.83 -5.09
N ALA A 19 -8.60 2.06 -4.79
CA ALA A 19 -7.85 2.97 -3.93
C ALA A 19 -7.78 2.47 -2.48
N THR A 20 -8.89 1.96 -1.97
CA THR A 20 -8.97 1.29 -0.66
C THR A 20 -8.25 -0.05 -0.67
N ALA A 21 -8.33 -0.82 -1.76
CA ALA A 21 -7.54 -2.05 -1.91
C ALA A 21 -6.03 -1.81 -1.86
N ALA A 22 -5.55 -0.75 -2.51
CA ALA A 22 -4.15 -0.34 -2.44
C ALA A 22 -3.73 0.07 -1.02
N ALA A 23 -4.60 0.78 -0.28
CA ALA A 23 -4.35 1.15 1.10
C ALA A 23 -4.31 -0.06 2.06
N GLU A 24 -5.19 -1.04 1.89
CA GLU A 24 -5.12 -2.31 2.64
C GLU A 24 -3.84 -3.09 2.30
N GLY A 25 -3.41 -3.06 1.03
CA GLY A 25 -2.12 -3.60 0.60
C GLY A 25 -0.93 -2.93 1.31
N MET A 26 -0.95 -1.61 1.44
CA MET A 26 0.05 -0.84 2.21
C MET A 26 0.04 -1.24 3.70
N ALA A 27 -1.14 -1.39 4.31
CA ALA A 27 -1.26 -1.81 5.71
C ALA A 27 -0.74 -3.24 5.93
N MET A 28 -1.05 -4.17 5.02
CA MET A 28 -0.53 -5.53 5.04
C MET A 28 0.99 -5.56 4.90
N ALA A 29 1.55 -4.75 3.98
CA ALA A 29 2.99 -4.59 3.83
C ALA A 29 3.63 -4.09 5.13
N LEU A 30 3.06 -3.07 5.78
CA LEU A 30 3.54 -2.57 7.07
C LEU A 30 3.50 -3.66 8.15
N ALA A 31 2.41 -4.42 8.24
CA ALA A 31 2.24 -5.49 9.23
C ALA A 31 3.26 -6.63 9.06
N SER A 32 3.74 -6.86 7.84
CA SER A 32 4.78 -7.86 7.54
C SER A 32 6.19 -7.43 8.00
N VAL A 33 6.41 -6.15 8.26
CA VAL A 33 7.72 -5.64 8.70
C VAL A 33 7.95 -5.96 10.18
N PRO A 34 9.12 -6.53 10.57
CA PRO A 34 9.42 -6.80 11.97
C PRO A 34 9.31 -5.56 12.87
N LYS A 35 8.63 -5.70 14.02
CA LYS A 35 8.42 -4.59 14.98
C LYS A 35 9.71 -3.87 15.38
N ALA A 36 10.81 -4.62 15.53
CA ALA A 36 12.13 -4.05 15.86
C ALA A 36 12.68 -3.10 14.78
N LYS A 37 12.33 -3.31 13.50
CA LYS A 37 12.69 -2.39 12.41
C LYS A 37 11.78 -1.16 12.41
N LEU A 38 10.48 -1.36 12.62
CA LEU A 38 9.50 -0.27 12.70
C LEU A 38 9.78 0.71 13.86
N ALA A 39 10.34 0.23 14.97
CA ALA A 39 10.69 1.07 16.12
C ALA A 39 11.97 1.90 15.92
N LYS A 40 12.79 1.57 14.93
CA LYS A 40 14.14 2.16 14.74
C LYS A 40 14.24 3.13 13.56
N GLY A 41 13.14 3.42 12.86
CA GLY A 41 13.20 4.26 11.66
C GLY A 41 11.87 4.88 11.27
N LYS A 42 11.93 5.79 10.29
CA LYS A 42 10.74 6.36 9.65
C LYS A 42 10.06 5.30 8.80
N LYS A 43 8.73 5.24 8.87
CA LYS A 43 7.93 4.38 8.01
C LYS A 43 7.73 5.11 6.68
N VAL A 44 8.34 4.62 5.61
CA VAL A 44 8.20 5.18 4.27
C VAL A 44 7.56 4.14 3.37
N PHE A 45 6.56 4.54 2.59
CA PHE A 45 5.95 3.71 1.56
C PHE A 45 6.15 4.37 0.20
N LEU A 46 6.76 3.63 -0.73
CA LEU A 46 7.08 4.11 -2.07
C LEU A 46 5.89 3.90 -3.01
N VAL A 47 5.53 4.94 -3.76
CA VAL A 47 4.42 4.92 -4.71
C VAL A 47 4.92 5.32 -6.09
N SER A 48 4.48 4.62 -7.14
CA SER A 48 4.82 4.99 -8.52
C SER A 48 4.18 6.34 -8.90
N PRO A 49 4.88 7.19 -9.68
CA PRO A 49 4.31 8.46 -10.18
C PRO A 49 3.16 8.26 -11.18
N THR A 50 2.97 7.04 -11.69
CA THR A 50 1.91 6.71 -12.65
C THR A 50 0.64 6.17 -11.99
N VAL A 51 0.59 6.11 -10.65
CA VAL A 51 -0.61 5.69 -9.92
C VAL A 51 -1.71 6.74 -10.10
N ALA A 52 -2.96 6.29 -10.20
CA ALA A 52 -4.10 7.17 -10.36
C ALA A 52 -4.18 8.18 -9.19
N PRO A 53 -4.52 9.46 -9.46
CA PRO A 53 -4.47 10.52 -8.45
C PRO A 53 -5.38 10.26 -7.25
N GLN A 54 -6.54 9.63 -7.46
CA GLN A 54 -7.46 9.23 -6.39
C GLN A 54 -6.87 8.12 -5.51
N THR A 55 -6.13 7.18 -6.10
CA THR A 55 -5.46 6.11 -5.35
C THR A 55 -4.34 6.70 -4.48
N LEU A 56 -3.57 7.65 -5.01
CA LEU A 56 -2.57 8.38 -4.23
C LEU A 56 -3.21 9.18 -3.08
N ALA A 57 -4.32 9.87 -3.33
CA ALA A 57 -5.03 10.63 -2.29
C ALA A 57 -5.50 9.73 -1.14
N VAL A 58 -6.13 8.59 -1.44
CA VAL A 58 -6.57 7.63 -0.42
C VAL A 58 -5.39 7.03 0.34
N LEU A 59 -4.29 6.71 -0.36
CA LEU A 59 -3.06 6.24 0.28
C LEU A 59 -2.52 7.27 1.27
N GLN A 60 -2.44 8.54 0.89
CA GLN A 60 -1.98 9.63 1.76
C GLN A 60 -2.88 9.79 2.99
N THR A 61 -4.20 9.80 2.80
CA THR A 61 -5.15 9.89 3.91
C THR A 61 -4.99 8.73 4.88
N ARG A 62 -4.90 7.49 4.38
CA ARG A 62 -4.75 6.28 5.22
C ARG A 62 -3.39 6.19 5.90
N ALA A 63 -2.32 6.57 5.18
CA ALA A 63 -0.95 6.57 5.68
C ALA A 63 -0.77 7.48 6.89
N SER A 64 -1.44 8.65 6.90
CA SER A 64 -1.38 9.62 7.99
C SER A 64 -1.75 9.01 9.36
N GLY A 65 -2.77 8.15 9.40
CA GLY A 65 -3.22 7.47 10.63
C GLY A 65 -2.22 6.46 11.19
N PHE A 66 -1.31 5.94 10.37
CA PHE A 66 -0.29 4.97 10.78
C PHE A 66 1.10 5.59 10.96
N GLY A 67 1.23 6.90 10.74
CA GLY A 67 2.51 7.62 10.75
C GLY A 67 3.44 7.16 9.63
N ILE A 68 2.88 6.84 8.45
CA ILE A 68 3.63 6.45 7.25
C ILE A 68 3.80 7.67 6.35
N GLU A 69 5.02 7.89 5.88
CA GLU A 69 5.35 8.89 4.87
C GLU A 69 5.19 8.26 3.48
N ILE A 70 4.30 8.82 2.65
CA ILE A 70 4.20 8.44 1.24
C ILE A 70 5.28 9.19 0.45
N GLN A 71 6.14 8.46 -0.24
CA GLN A 71 7.12 9.04 -1.17
C GLN A 71 6.85 8.55 -2.59
N VAL A 72 6.64 9.50 -3.51
CA VAL A 72 6.48 9.19 -4.93
C VAL A 72 7.86 8.96 -5.54
N ALA A 73 8.08 7.79 -6.14
CA ALA A 73 9.35 7.43 -6.77
C ALA A 73 9.61 8.31 -8.00
N LYS A 74 10.89 8.54 -8.33
CA LYS A 74 11.28 9.21 -9.57
C LYS A 74 11.07 8.25 -10.75
N SER A 75 10.42 8.71 -11.83
CA SER A 75 10.39 7.98 -13.09
C SER A 75 11.81 7.90 -13.68
N ASN A 76 12.24 6.70 -14.07
CA ASN A 76 13.46 6.50 -14.86
C ASN A 76 13.20 6.78 -16.34
#